data_AF-A0AAD6D5T2-F1
#
_entry.id   AF-A0AAD6D5T2-F1
#
_cell.length_a   1.000
_cell.length_b   1.000
_cell.length_c   1.000
_cell.angle_alpha   90.00
_cell.angle_beta   90.00
_cell.angle_gamma   90.00
#
_symmetry.space_group_name_H-M   'P 1'
#
loop_
_entity.id
_entity.type
_entity.pdbx_description
1 polymer ?
#
loop_
_entity_poly.entity_id
_entity_poly.type
_entity_poly.pdbx_seq_one_letter_code
_entity_poly.pdbx_strand_id
1 'polypeptide(L)'
;MDSLRRRPGQDANSALIRNVQILTHPSLSLKEDFRLDIPPSSTLSQQTITISLSPSHHLLTVRPTLTASTAQRQVKVVAMMGTQRLHATGDASTLAYDIQLHPGTTKVDLEAIAGPARGAPKSGPPGSEVDYERITIFFNLLR
;
A
#
# COMPACT_ATOMS: atom_id res chain seq x y z
N MET A 1 18.91 2.52 -7.19
CA MET A 1 17.80 2.87 -8.08
C MET A 1 16.73 1.80 -7.89
N ASP A 2 15.60 2.17 -7.32
CA ASP A 2 14.50 1.23 -7.07
C ASP A 2 13.85 0.89 -8.42
N SER A 3 14.01 -0.36 -8.84
CA SER A 3 13.43 -0.84 -10.10
C SER A 3 11.90 -0.78 -10.02
N LEU A 4 11.25 -0.25 -11.07
CA LEU A 4 9.79 -0.28 -11.24
C LEU A 4 9.28 -1.72 -11.41
N ARG A 5 10.11 -2.58 -11.97
CA ARG A 5 9.81 -3.98 -12.28
C ARG A 5 10.35 -4.90 -11.19
N ARG A 6 9.61 -5.99 -10.96
CA ARG A 6 10.09 -7.11 -10.15
C ARG A 6 11.36 -7.72 -10.75
N ARG A 7 12.17 -8.36 -9.92
CA ARG A 7 13.40 -9.02 -10.38
C ARG A 7 13.06 -10.25 -11.22
N PRO A 8 13.94 -10.71 -12.12
CA PRO A 8 13.74 -11.97 -12.83
C PRO A 8 13.44 -13.12 -11.85
N GLY A 9 12.40 -13.91 -12.15
CA GLY A 9 11.94 -15.02 -11.30
C GLY A 9 11.00 -14.62 -10.15
N GLN A 10 10.76 -13.33 -9.93
CA GLN A 10 9.74 -12.86 -8.98
C GLN A 10 8.39 -12.64 -9.69
N ASP A 11 7.32 -12.84 -8.92
CA ASP A 11 5.94 -12.68 -9.34
C ASP A 11 5.11 -11.97 -8.24
N ALA A 12 3.79 -12.03 -8.35
CA ALA A 12 2.86 -11.48 -7.36
C ALA A 12 3.02 -12.10 -5.95
N ASN A 13 3.47 -13.36 -5.83
CA ASN A 13 3.69 -14.00 -4.53
C ASN A 13 4.94 -13.48 -3.82
N SER A 14 5.85 -12.86 -4.59
CA SER A 14 7.06 -12.22 -4.08
C SER A 14 6.81 -10.81 -3.54
N ALA A 15 5.58 -10.30 -3.67
CA ALA A 15 5.17 -9.00 -3.14
C ALA A 15 5.25 -8.93 -1.62
N LEU A 16 5.64 -7.78 -1.07
CA LEU A 16 5.55 -7.43 0.34
C LEU A 16 4.11 -7.08 0.74
N ILE A 17 3.35 -6.43 -0.14
CA ILE A 17 1.95 -6.05 0.00
C ILE A 17 1.10 -7.03 -0.82
N ARG A 18 0.39 -7.91 -0.12
CA ARG A 18 -0.48 -8.94 -0.71
C ARG A 18 -1.78 -8.38 -1.27
N ASN A 19 -2.29 -7.31 -0.68
CA ASN A 19 -3.53 -6.66 -1.10
C ASN A 19 -3.58 -5.25 -0.51
N VAL A 20 -4.24 -4.33 -1.20
CA VAL A 20 -4.69 -3.06 -0.60
C VAL A 20 -6.20 -2.99 -0.73
N GLN A 21 -6.88 -2.98 0.41
CA GLN A 21 -8.32 -2.80 0.47
C GLN A 21 -8.64 -1.33 0.71
N ILE A 22 -9.59 -0.80 -0.04
CA ILE A 22 -10.09 0.58 0.06
C ILE A 22 -11.58 0.49 0.34
N LEU A 23 -12.02 1.17 1.39
CA LEU A 23 -13.40 1.13 1.87
C LEU A 23 -13.89 2.55 2.14
N THR A 24 -15.19 2.81 1.96
CA THR A 24 -15.84 3.94 2.62
C THR A 24 -15.69 3.80 4.12
N HIS A 25 -15.36 4.90 4.81
CA HIS A 25 -15.30 4.89 6.26
C HIS A 25 -16.71 4.72 6.86
N PRO A 26 -16.90 3.82 7.85
CA PRO A 26 -18.22 3.47 8.37
C PRO A 26 -18.98 4.65 9.01
N SER A 27 -18.30 5.73 9.39
CA SER A 27 -18.98 6.92 9.95
C SER A 27 -19.84 7.68 8.95
N LEU A 28 -19.71 7.42 7.64
CA LEU A 28 -20.51 8.09 6.62
C LEU A 28 -21.92 7.51 6.48
N SER A 29 -22.16 6.28 6.99
CA SER A 29 -23.47 5.62 6.99
C SER A 29 -24.20 5.74 5.64
N LEU A 30 -23.48 5.46 4.55
CA LEU A 30 -24.02 5.57 3.20
C LEU A 30 -24.98 4.41 2.90
N LYS A 31 -25.89 4.62 1.95
CA LYS A 31 -26.79 3.55 1.49
C LYS A 31 -26.03 2.44 0.77
N GLU A 32 -25.00 2.81 0.02
CA GLU A 32 -24.11 1.90 -0.71
C GLU A 32 -22.68 2.26 -0.35
N ASP A 33 -21.95 1.31 0.22
CA ASP A 33 -20.55 1.47 0.54
C ASP A 33 -19.68 1.15 -0.68
N PHE A 34 -18.60 1.91 -0.85
CA PHE A 34 -17.55 1.63 -1.79
C PHE A 34 -16.56 0.64 -1.17
N ARG A 35 -16.22 -0.41 -1.93
CA ARG A 35 -15.15 -1.35 -1.59
C ARG A 35 -14.38 -1.73 -2.84
N LEU A 36 -13.06 -1.66 -2.75
CA LEU A 36 -12.15 -2.12 -3.80
C LEU A 36 -10.97 -2.86 -3.19
N ASP A 37 -10.63 -4.00 -3.77
CA ASP A 37 -9.43 -4.77 -3.43
C ASP A 37 -8.43 -4.66 -4.59
N ILE A 38 -7.19 -4.26 -4.27
CA ILE A 38 -6.10 -4.07 -5.23
C ILE A 38 -5.04 -5.15 -4.99
N PRO A 39 -4.92 -6.14 -5.90
CA PRO A 39 -3.88 -7.16 -5.80
C PRO A 39 -2.50 -6.64 -6.27
N PRO A 40 -1.41 -7.33 -5.91
CA PRO A 40 -0.08 -7.04 -6.43
C PRO A 40 0.02 -7.38 -7.92
N SER A 41 0.73 -6.55 -8.69
CA SER A 41 1.12 -6.86 -10.06
C SER A 41 2.09 -8.04 -10.07
N SER A 42 1.96 -8.92 -11.05
CA SER A 42 2.92 -10.00 -11.28
C SER A 42 4.26 -9.51 -11.84
N THR A 43 4.33 -8.30 -12.39
CA THR A 43 5.52 -7.79 -13.11
C THR A 43 6.10 -6.50 -12.52
N LEU A 44 5.29 -5.72 -11.81
CA LEU A 44 5.69 -4.44 -11.23
C LEU A 44 5.80 -4.55 -9.70
N SER A 45 6.91 -4.05 -9.17
CA SER A 45 7.08 -3.76 -7.73
C SER A 45 6.54 -2.38 -7.37
N GLN A 46 6.25 -1.54 -8.38
CA GLN A 46 5.68 -0.21 -8.20
C GLN A 46 4.45 -0.05 -9.09
N GLN A 47 3.27 0.08 -8.49
CA GLN A 47 1.99 0.19 -9.20
C GLN A 47 1.37 1.57 -9.01
N THR A 48 0.66 2.05 -10.02
CA THR A 48 -0.11 3.29 -9.96
C THR A 48 -1.55 3.02 -10.38
N ILE A 49 -2.51 3.48 -9.58
CA ILE A 49 -3.93 3.23 -9.77
C ILE A 49 -4.68 4.55 -9.61
N THR A 50 -5.71 4.77 -10.42
CA THR A 50 -6.58 5.94 -10.31
C THR A 50 -8.01 5.48 -10.08
N ILE A 51 -8.68 6.06 -9.09
CA ILE A 51 -10.04 5.71 -8.68
C ILE A 51 -10.86 7.00 -8.65
N SER A 52 -11.97 7.03 -9.40
CA SER A 52 -12.91 8.15 -9.32
C SER A 52 -14.08 7.80 -8.40
N LEU A 53 -14.43 8.71 -7.51
CA LEU A 53 -15.42 8.52 -6.45
C LEU A 53 -16.45 9.64 -6.45
N SER A 54 -17.70 9.33 -6.13
CA SER A 54 -18.73 10.35 -5.92
C SER A 54 -18.45 11.17 -4.63
N PRO A 55 -18.96 12.41 -4.51
CA PRO A 55 -18.69 13.27 -3.36
C PRO A 55 -19.09 12.68 -2.00
N SER A 56 -20.06 11.76 -1.98
CA SER A 56 -20.48 11.04 -0.77
C SER A 56 -19.35 10.22 -0.14
N HIS A 57 -18.36 9.78 -0.91
CA HIS A 57 -17.24 8.93 -0.50
C HIS A 57 -15.99 9.73 -0.07
N HIS A 58 -16.18 10.85 0.63
CA HIS A 58 -15.11 11.77 1.00
C HIS A 58 -14.27 11.32 2.19
N LEU A 59 -14.62 10.22 2.84
CA LEU A 59 -13.85 9.63 3.94
C LEU A 59 -13.65 8.14 3.66
N LEU A 60 -12.40 7.71 3.57
CA LEU A 60 -12.02 6.35 3.21
C LEU A 60 -11.11 5.74 4.27
N THR A 61 -11.13 4.41 4.36
CA THR A 61 -10.13 3.61 5.07
C THR A 61 -9.33 2.81 4.06
N VAL A 62 -8.00 2.96 4.07
CA VAL A 62 -7.05 2.22 3.25
C VAL A 62 -6.33 1.19 4.10
N ARG A 63 -6.42 -0.08 3.73
CA ARG A 63 -5.91 -1.22 4.51
C ARG A 63 -4.95 -2.07 3.68
N PRO A 64 -3.64 -1.81 3.75
CA PRO A 64 -2.66 -2.72 3.16
C PRO A 64 -2.54 -3.98 4.00
N THR A 65 -2.51 -5.13 3.34
CA THR A 65 -2.21 -6.42 3.95
C THR A 65 -0.82 -6.86 3.52
N LEU A 66 0.07 -7.11 4.47
CA LEU A 66 1.40 -7.64 4.19
C LEU A 66 1.36 -9.14 3.90
N THR A 67 2.27 -9.60 3.05
CA THR A 67 2.46 -11.03 2.77
C THR A 67 3.03 -11.75 3.99
N ALA A 68 2.61 -13.00 4.24
CA ALA A 68 3.06 -13.78 5.41
C ALA A 68 4.60 -13.97 5.49
N SER A 69 5.30 -13.97 4.36
CA SER A 69 6.77 -14.04 4.30
C SER A 69 7.45 -12.84 4.98
N THR A 70 6.73 -11.74 5.22
CA THR A 70 7.24 -10.57 5.92
C THR A 70 7.38 -10.78 7.44
N ALA A 71 6.68 -11.76 8.03
CA ALA A 71 6.70 -12.00 9.48
C ALA A 71 8.11 -12.31 10.05
N GLN A 72 8.96 -12.95 9.24
CA GLN A 72 10.34 -13.30 9.60
C GLN A 72 11.38 -12.22 9.24
N ARG A 73 10.92 -11.07 8.75
CA ARG A 73 11.74 -9.96 8.26
C ARG A 73 11.48 -8.70 9.08
N GLN A 74 12.43 -7.78 9.10
CA GLN A 74 12.15 -6.42 9.55
C GLN A 74 11.48 -5.66 8.41
N VAL A 75 10.19 -5.32 8.59
CA VAL A 75 9.41 -4.60 7.58
C VAL A 75 8.93 -3.26 8.12
N LYS A 76 9.08 -2.23 7.31
CA LYS A 76 8.57 -0.89 7.55
C LYS A 76 7.55 -0.55 6.49
N VAL A 77 6.35 -0.17 6.92
CA VAL A 77 5.30 0.37 6.05
C VAL A 77 5.19 1.87 6.27
N VAL A 78 5.17 2.64 5.19
CA VAL A 78 4.99 4.09 5.21
C VAL A 78 3.82 4.42 4.30
N ALA A 79 2.86 5.19 4.84
CA ALA A 79 1.75 5.73 4.08
C ALA A 79 1.86 7.25 4.04
N MET A 80 1.75 7.84 2.86
CA MET A 80 1.80 9.28 2.63
C MET A 80 0.56 9.74 1.88
N MET A 81 -0.01 10.87 2.26
CA MET A 81 -1.03 11.60 1.51
C MET A 81 -0.45 12.94 1.08
N GLY A 82 -0.09 13.07 -0.19
CA GLY A 82 0.77 14.17 -0.65
C GLY A 82 2.08 14.19 0.12
N THR A 83 2.32 15.26 0.89
CA THR A 83 3.50 15.42 1.76
C THR A 83 3.26 15.00 3.22
N GLN A 84 2.02 14.69 3.59
CA GLN A 84 1.66 14.32 4.96
C GLN A 84 1.85 12.83 5.18
N ARG A 85 2.54 12.46 6.27
CA ARG A 85 2.60 11.07 6.70
C ARG A 85 1.32 10.68 7.43
N LEU A 86 0.72 9.57 7.02
CA LEU A 86 -0.46 9.01 7.67
C LEU A 86 -0.05 8.15 8.87
N HIS A 87 -0.87 8.19 9.90
CA HIS A 87 -0.72 7.34 11.08
C HIS A 87 -1.57 6.09 10.91
N ALA A 88 -0.94 4.93 11.10
CA ALA A 88 -1.66 3.66 11.06
C ALA A 88 -2.45 3.48 12.35
N THR A 89 -3.64 2.91 12.23
CA THR A 89 -4.32 2.19 13.31
C THR A 89 -4.08 0.68 13.13
N GLY A 90 -4.15 -0.08 14.23
CA GLY A 90 -3.90 -1.52 14.24
C GLY A 90 -2.42 -1.90 14.34
N ASP A 91 -2.15 -3.19 14.10
CA ASP A 91 -0.81 -3.79 14.09
C ASP A 91 -0.31 -4.07 12.66
N ALA A 92 0.87 -4.70 12.53
CA ALA A 92 1.47 -5.01 11.23
C ALA A 92 0.59 -5.89 10.32
N SER A 93 -0.39 -6.61 10.87
CA SER A 93 -1.31 -7.48 10.13
C SER A 93 -2.67 -6.83 9.83
N THR A 94 -2.97 -5.75 10.54
CA THR A 94 -4.29 -5.09 10.53
C THR A 94 -4.22 -3.59 10.19
N LEU A 95 -3.09 -3.15 9.64
CA LEU A 95 -2.83 -1.75 9.25
C LEU A 95 -4.02 -1.13 8.54
N ALA A 96 -4.47 0.00 9.06
CA ALA A 96 -5.51 0.82 8.47
C ALA A 96 -5.11 2.31 8.55
N TYR A 97 -5.48 3.06 7.51
CA TYR A 97 -5.23 4.48 7.40
C TYR A 97 -6.52 5.16 6.98
N ASP A 98 -7.06 6.01 7.84
CA ASP A 98 -8.21 6.83 7.50
C ASP A 98 -7.74 8.11 6.79
N ILE A 99 -8.38 8.41 5.67
CA ILE A 99 -8.06 9.56 4.83
C ILE A 99 -9.32 10.35 4.51
N GLN A 100 -9.23 11.66 4.66
CA GLN A 100 -10.27 12.58 4.24
C GLN A 100 -9.90 13.18 2.89
N LEU A 101 -10.80 13.00 1.93
CA LEU A 101 -10.67 13.51 0.57
C LEU A 101 -11.34 14.87 0.44
N HIS A 102 -10.75 15.71 -0.40
CA HIS A 102 -11.36 16.94 -0.88
C HIS A 102 -11.66 16.83 -2.38
N PRO A 103 -12.62 17.61 -2.92
CA PRO A 103 -12.92 17.60 -4.34
C PRO A 103 -11.65 17.80 -5.20
N GLY A 104 -11.50 16.97 -6.23
CA GLY A 104 -10.29 16.88 -7.03
C GLY A 104 -9.44 15.65 -6.71
N THR A 105 -8.14 15.73 -7.00
CA THR A 105 -7.24 14.58 -6.92
C THR A 105 -6.39 14.60 -5.65
N THR A 106 -6.51 13.53 -4.86
CA THR A 106 -5.65 13.24 -3.71
C THR A 106 -4.73 12.07 -4.04
N LYS A 107 -3.42 12.25 -3.88
CA LYS A 107 -2.42 11.20 -4.06
C LYS A 107 -2.09 10.54 -2.73
N VAL A 108 -2.19 9.21 -2.68
CA VAL A 108 -1.76 8.39 -1.56
C VAL A 108 -0.67 7.42 -2.02
N ASP A 109 0.45 7.38 -1.31
CA ASP A 109 1.52 6.42 -1.52
C ASP A 109 1.58 5.45 -0.35
N LEU A 110 1.61 4.15 -0.65
CA LEU A 110 1.89 3.08 0.30
C LEU A 110 3.22 2.44 -0.09
N GLU A 111 4.19 2.49 0.81
CA GLU A 111 5.52 1.93 0.61
C GLU A 111 5.80 0.86 1.67
N ALA A 112 6.22 -0.32 1.24
CA ALA A 112 6.71 -1.39 2.10
C ALA A 112 8.20 -1.62 1.80
N ILE A 113 9.02 -1.58 2.85
CA ILE A 113 10.45 -1.82 2.79
C ILE A 113 10.74 -3.00 3.71
N ALA A 114 11.35 -4.07 3.18
CA ALA A 114 11.70 -5.24 3.94
C ALA A 114 13.19 -5.53 3.85
N GLY A 115 13.85 -5.59 5.01
CA GLY A 115 15.23 -6.10 5.11
C GLY A 115 15.31 -7.62 4.91
N PRO A 116 16.50 -8.21 4.99
CA PRO A 116 16.67 -9.66 4.93
C PRO A 116 15.92 -10.37 6.06
N ALA A 117 15.70 -11.68 5.87
CA ALA A 117 15.19 -12.54 6.94
C ALA A 117 16.17 -12.55 8.12
N ARG A 118 15.64 -12.70 9.34
CA ARG A 118 16.49 -12.79 10.54
C ARG A 118 17.46 -13.96 10.41
N GLY A 119 18.74 -13.70 10.64
CA GLY A 119 19.79 -14.72 10.56
C GLY A 119 20.27 -15.06 9.15
N ALA A 120 19.76 -14.39 8.11
CA ALA A 120 20.29 -14.57 6.77
C ALA A 120 21.76 -14.12 6.70
N PRO A 121 22.65 -14.90 6.05
CA PRO A 121 24.03 -14.49 5.85
C PRO A 121 24.04 -13.24 4.97
N LYS A 122 24.71 -12.18 5.43
CA LYS A 122 24.86 -10.94 4.68
C LYS A 122 25.69 -11.22 3.43
N SER A 123 25.04 -11.45 2.32
CA SER A 123 25.68 -11.80 1.06
C SER A 123 25.55 -10.64 0.09
N GLY A 124 26.66 -9.95 -0.15
CA GLY A 124 26.75 -8.85 -1.12
C GLY A 124 26.82 -7.44 -0.51
N PRO A 125 26.80 -6.40 -1.35
CA PRO A 125 26.94 -5.01 -0.95
C PRO A 125 25.81 -4.54 -0.01
N PRO A 126 26.04 -3.56 0.88
CA PRO A 126 24.99 -3.00 1.72
C PRO A 126 23.74 -2.59 0.90
N GLY A 127 22.57 -3.09 1.28
CA GLY A 127 21.29 -2.78 0.62
C GLY A 127 20.86 -3.75 -0.50
N SER A 128 21.69 -4.74 -0.87
CA SER A 128 21.35 -5.75 -1.90
C SER A 128 20.17 -6.65 -1.51
N GLU A 129 19.91 -6.80 -0.21
CA GLU A 129 18.88 -7.69 0.34
C GLU A 129 17.62 -6.94 0.80
N VAL A 130 17.47 -5.67 0.41
CA VAL A 130 16.28 -4.89 0.70
C VAL A 130 15.28 -5.06 -0.44
N ASP A 131 14.08 -5.51 -0.09
CA ASP A 131 12.94 -5.49 -1.01
C ASP A 131 12.12 -4.23 -0.78
N TYR A 132 11.62 -3.69 -1.88
CA TYR A 132 10.81 -2.48 -1.91
C TYR A 132 9.56 -2.74 -2.74
N GLU A 133 8.43 -2.30 -2.22
CA GLU A 133 7.17 -2.29 -2.96
C GLU A 133 6.42 -0.98 -2.71
N ARG A 134 5.86 -0.43 -3.79
CA ARG A 134 5.07 0.80 -3.75
C ARG A 134 3.76 0.65 -4.48
N ILE A 135 2.71 1.18 -3.87
CA ILE A 135 1.41 1.35 -4.51
C ILE A 135 1.03 2.82 -4.38
N THR A 136 0.93 3.50 -5.52
CA THR A 136 0.45 4.87 -5.61
C THR A 136 -1.01 4.86 -6.06
N ILE A 137 -1.87 5.52 -5.28
CA ILE A 137 -3.30 5.62 -5.54
C ILE A 137 -3.65 7.09 -5.73
N PHE A 138 -4.29 7.41 -6.84
CA PHE A 138 -4.89 8.70 -7.11
C PHE A 138 -6.39 8.59 -6.90
N PHE A 139 -6.89 9.19 -5.83
CA PHE A 139 -8.31 9.34 -5.56
C PHE A 139 -8.80 10.62 -6.21
N ASN A 140 -9.69 10.51 -7.19
CA ASN A 140 -10.37 11.64 -7.80
C ASN A 140 -11.79 11.74 -7.22
N LEU A 141 -11.97 12.63 -6.25
CA LEU A 141 -13.29 12.92 -5.70
C LEU A 141 -14.00 13.90 -6.64
N LEU A 142 -15.11 13.46 -7.22
CA LEU A 142 -15.94 14.29 -8.09
C LEU A 142 -16.54 15.46 -7.30
N ARG A 143 -17.07 16.45 -8.03
CA ARG A 143 -17.77 17.60 -7.44
C ARG A 143 -19.24 17.27 -7.21
#